data_AF-A0A519WLJ5-F1
#
_entry.id   AF-A0A519WLJ5-F1
#
_cell.length_a   1.000
_cell.length_b   1.000
_cell.length_c   1.000
_cell.angle_alpha   90.00
_cell.angle_beta   90.00
_cell.angle_gamma   90.00
#
_symmetry.space_group_name_H-M   'P 1'
#
loop_
_entity.id
_entity.type
_entity.pdbx_description
1 polymer ?
#
loop_
_entity_poly.entity_id
_entity_poly.type
_entity_poly.pdbx_seq_one_letter_code
_entity_poly.pdbx_strand_id
1 'polypeptide(L)'
;MQIQTDQNLNENNESEFNIKEAIFPFLSRWPWFILAVFLALASAYVYLRYTIPVYRASTTILVKDDKKGGMVSELASLSEMDMMGNIKSTVDNEIEVVKSRTIVEFAVRDLELNVRYTTEGTILTQDLYHRSPIKIIYAAKKDFLQSKVYKVDYDGGDTYTLYYPLETKMGTYKFGQIVKSKDGDFTITNQFPTKQDKFSITIIVDPVAKAVQNYKGRLQVELVGEKTSVVTLSINDPVKKRAEDFLNAVTYNYNRDAKEDKEQVFRNTADFIDNRITLISDELGVVERSGETYKKNNQVTDIVSEAGLFLQNATEFEKMFIEVETQLSVVASLRQYVQSASDEDLIPANVLPGSTADMSSAPTLIAEYNALMLRKNQFLKGATLENKRVTQLESQLAALKENVLSNLDRLRATLLIKRGDLAKQQSRLSGKISGVPTQE
;
A
#
# COMPACT_ATOMS: atom_id res chain seq x y z
N MET A 1 -97.44 10.38 43.61
CA MET A 1 -97.07 10.12 45.02
C MET A 1 -95.93 9.14 44.96
N GLN A 2 -94.73 9.61 45.35
CA GLN A 2 -93.51 8.90 45.77
C GLN A 2 -92.85 7.86 44.84
N ILE A 3 -91.53 7.63 44.81
CA ILE A 3 -90.27 8.22 45.31
C ILE A 3 -89.17 7.44 44.53
N GLN A 4 -88.04 8.10 44.23
CA GLN A 4 -86.64 7.67 44.05
C GLN A 4 -86.34 6.15 43.83
N THR A 5 -85.36 5.77 43.01
CA THR A 5 -83.94 5.97 43.36
C THR A 5 -83.05 5.76 42.13
N ASP A 6 -82.17 6.74 41.89
CA ASP A 6 -80.94 6.59 41.11
C ASP A 6 -80.12 5.40 41.59
N GLN A 7 -79.62 4.56 40.68
CA GLN A 7 -78.23 4.10 40.77
C GLN A 7 -77.65 3.90 39.38
N ASN A 8 -76.86 4.89 38.96
CA ASN A 8 -75.69 4.66 38.13
C ASN A 8 -74.83 3.56 38.77
N LEU A 9 -74.70 2.43 38.10
CA LEU A 9 -73.60 1.50 38.29
C LEU A 9 -73.01 1.22 36.91
N ASN A 10 -71.77 1.68 36.76
CA ASN A 10 -70.83 1.38 35.71
C ASN A 10 -71.03 0.00 35.08
N GLU A 11 -71.28 -0.03 33.77
CA GLU A 11 -70.65 -1.02 32.90
C GLU A 11 -69.83 -0.24 31.87
N ASN A 12 -68.55 -0.10 32.22
CA ASN A 12 -67.50 0.02 31.21
C ASN A 12 -67.69 -1.17 30.26
N ASN A 13 -68.26 -0.93 29.08
CA ASN A 13 -68.07 -1.80 27.93
C ASN A 13 -66.61 -1.67 27.49
N GLU A 14 -65.69 -2.18 28.30
CA GLU A 14 -64.52 -2.82 27.74
C GLU A 14 -65.08 -3.99 26.94
N SER A 15 -65.06 -3.84 25.62
CA SER A 15 -65.31 -4.95 24.72
C SER A 15 -64.20 -5.96 25.02
N GLU A 16 -64.46 -6.89 25.94
CA GLU A 16 -63.56 -8.01 26.22
C GLU A 16 -63.30 -8.67 24.87
N PHE A 17 -62.10 -8.47 24.34
CA PHE A 17 -61.68 -9.01 23.07
C PHE A 17 -61.85 -10.52 23.14
N ASN A 18 -62.93 -11.02 22.55
CA ASN A 18 -63.32 -12.41 22.70
C ASN A 18 -62.45 -13.25 21.76
N ILE A 19 -61.27 -13.63 22.25
CA ILE A 19 -60.21 -14.32 21.51
C ILE A 19 -60.76 -15.55 20.77
N LYS A 20 -61.74 -16.25 21.35
CA LYS A 20 -62.39 -17.41 20.73
C LYS A 20 -63.19 -17.04 19.49
N GLU A 21 -63.95 -15.96 19.53
CA GLU A 21 -64.82 -15.51 18.43
C GLU A 21 -63.99 -14.97 17.25
N ALA A 22 -62.81 -14.40 17.55
CA ALA A 22 -61.83 -14.00 16.53
C ALA A 22 -61.11 -15.18 15.86
N ILE A 23 -60.83 -16.28 16.58
CA ILE A 23 -60.02 -17.41 16.07
C ILE A 23 -60.84 -18.48 15.34
N PHE A 24 -62.08 -18.73 15.76
CA PHE A 24 -62.94 -19.76 15.18
C PHE A 24 -63.12 -19.67 13.64
N PRO A 25 -63.28 -18.48 13.04
CA PRO A 25 -63.36 -18.33 11.57
C PRO A 25 -62.10 -18.78 10.83
N PHE A 26 -60.92 -18.56 11.44
CA PHE A 26 -59.64 -18.98 10.87
C PHE A 26 -59.44 -20.50 11.01
N LEU A 27 -59.88 -21.08 12.14
CA LEU A 27 -59.80 -22.51 12.39
C LEU A 27 -60.70 -23.33 11.45
N SER A 28 -61.87 -22.80 11.07
CA SER A 28 -62.76 -23.44 10.08
C SER A 28 -62.14 -23.49 8.67
N ARG A 29 -61.24 -22.54 8.33
CA ARG A 29 -60.53 -22.47 7.04
C ARG A 29 -59.11 -23.03 7.10
N TRP A 30 -58.79 -23.88 8.09
CA TRP A 30 -57.46 -24.47 8.28
C TRP A 30 -56.81 -25.11 7.01
N PRO A 31 -57.55 -25.69 6.03
CA PRO A 31 -56.90 -26.23 4.83
C PRO A 31 -56.27 -25.14 3.94
N TRP A 32 -56.85 -23.93 3.90
CA TRP A 32 -56.28 -22.79 3.17
C TRP A 32 -54.99 -22.29 3.82
N PHE A 33 -54.90 -22.36 5.14
CA PHE A 33 -53.66 -22.05 5.86
C PHE A 33 -52.56 -23.07 5.54
N ILE A 34 -52.89 -24.35 5.53
CA ILE A 34 -51.93 -25.40 5.12
C ILE A 34 -51.50 -25.20 3.67
N LEU A 35 -52.44 -24.92 2.77
CA LEU A 35 -52.13 -24.65 1.37
C LEU A 35 -51.22 -23.42 1.21
N ALA A 36 -51.49 -22.34 1.95
CA ALA A 36 -50.65 -21.13 1.93
C ALA A 36 -49.24 -21.41 2.47
N VAL A 37 -49.11 -22.17 3.55
CA VAL A 37 -47.82 -22.60 4.09
C VAL A 37 -47.07 -23.47 3.08
N PHE A 38 -47.75 -24.42 2.44
CA PHE A 38 -47.16 -25.26 1.39
C PHE A 38 -46.69 -24.42 0.20
N LEU A 39 -47.50 -23.48 -0.28
CA LEU A 39 -47.14 -22.58 -1.38
C LEU A 39 -45.95 -21.68 -1.02
N ALA A 40 -45.90 -21.17 0.22
CA ALA A 40 -44.78 -20.38 0.71
C ALA A 40 -43.49 -21.21 0.77
N LEU A 41 -43.55 -22.45 1.28
CA LEU A 41 -42.41 -23.36 1.31
C LEU A 41 -41.95 -23.77 -0.09
N ALA A 42 -42.89 -24.06 -1.01
CA ALA A 42 -42.57 -24.37 -2.39
C ALA A 42 -41.89 -23.18 -3.09
N SER A 43 -42.40 -21.97 -2.89
CA SER A 43 -41.81 -20.74 -3.41
C SER A 43 -40.42 -20.48 -2.83
N ALA A 44 -40.24 -20.68 -1.52
CA ALA A 44 -38.95 -20.55 -0.85
C ALA A 44 -37.93 -21.58 -1.36
N TYR A 45 -38.36 -22.84 -1.56
CA TYR A 45 -37.51 -23.89 -2.12
C TYR A 45 -37.07 -23.56 -3.55
N VAL A 46 -38.00 -23.13 -4.40
CA VAL A 46 -37.69 -22.66 -5.76
C VAL A 46 -36.70 -21.49 -5.73
N TYR A 47 -36.94 -20.50 -4.87
CA TYR A 47 -36.04 -19.36 -4.71
C TYR A 47 -34.63 -19.78 -4.28
N LEU A 48 -34.49 -20.62 -3.26
CA LEU A 48 -33.19 -21.10 -2.76
C LEU A 48 -32.46 -21.99 -3.77
N ARG A 49 -33.21 -22.76 -4.59
CA ARG A 49 -32.62 -23.61 -5.62
C ARG A 49 -32.02 -22.81 -6.78
N TYR A 50 -32.56 -21.63 -7.08
CA TYR A 50 -32.16 -20.81 -8.23
C TYR A 50 -31.38 -19.55 -7.88
N THR A 51 -31.17 -19.25 -6.60
CA THR A 51 -30.33 -18.12 -6.18
C THR A 51 -28.84 -18.50 -6.28
N ILE A 52 -28.04 -17.66 -6.94
CA ILE A 52 -26.58 -17.85 -7.04
C ILE A 52 -25.97 -17.63 -5.65
N PRO A 53 -25.25 -18.61 -5.08
CA PRO A 53 -24.61 -18.43 -3.77
C PRO A 53 -23.52 -17.35 -3.86
N VAL A 54 -23.42 -16.50 -2.85
CA VAL A 54 -22.38 -15.48 -2.75
C VAL A 54 -21.52 -15.78 -1.54
N TYR A 55 -20.20 -15.87 -1.75
CA TYR A 55 -19.23 -16.16 -0.70
C TYR A 55 -18.42 -14.92 -0.37
N ARG A 56 -18.15 -14.71 0.92
CA ARG A 56 -17.24 -13.66 1.40
C ARG A 56 -15.89 -14.29 1.71
N ALA A 57 -14.84 -13.83 1.06
CA ALA A 57 -13.47 -14.11 1.47
C ALA A 57 -12.90 -12.88 2.19
N SER A 58 -12.00 -13.10 3.15
CA SER A 58 -11.32 -12.04 3.88
C SER A 58 -9.87 -12.42 4.19
N THR A 59 -8.99 -11.43 4.19
CA THR A 59 -7.61 -11.54 4.63
C THR A 59 -7.26 -10.33 5.50
N THR A 60 -6.32 -10.51 6.42
CA THR A 60 -5.92 -9.47 7.36
C THR A 60 -4.44 -9.17 7.19
N ILE A 61 -4.10 -7.90 7.07
CA ILE A 61 -2.73 -7.41 6.92
C ILE A 61 -2.36 -6.48 8.09
N LEU A 62 -1.11 -6.56 8.52
CA LEU A 62 -0.52 -5.61 9.47
C LEU A 62 0.26 -4.57 8.68
N VAL A 63 -0.17 -3.31 8.78
CA VAL A 63 0.56 -2.16 8.25
C VAL A 63 1.70 -1.83 9.23
N LYS A 64 2.95 -1.90 8.76
CA LYS A 64 4.12 -1.52 9.57
C LYS A 64 4.42 -0.04 9.38
N ASP A 65 4.66 0.67 10.47
CA ASP A 65 5.19 2.03 10.46
C ASP A 65 6.73 1.99 10.45
N ASP A 66 7.33 2.60 9.43
CA ASP A 66 8.78 2.60 9.20
C ASP A 66 9.53 3.69 9.99
N LYS A 67 8.86 4.50 10.82
CA LYS A 67 9.49 5.52 11.68
C LYS A 67 10.44 4.99 12.78
N LYS A 68 10.84 3.72 12.76
CA LYS A 68 11.49 3.07 13.92
C LYS A 68 12.85 2.44 13.59
N GLY A 69 13.88 3.28 13.55
CA GLY A 69 15.24 2.89 13.93
C GLY A 69 15.50 3.29 15.39
N GLY A 70 15.81 2.31 16.26
CA GLY A 70 16.47 2.47 17.57
C GLY A 70 15.70 3.20 18.70
N MET A 71 15.46 2.50 19.83
CA MET A 71 15.20 2.98 21.22
C MET A 71 14.18 4.09 21.53
N VAL A 72 13.60 4.76 20.53
CA VAL A 72 12.55 5.78 20.69
C VAL A 72 11.18 5.15 20.97
N SER A 73 11.02 3.84 20.74
CA SER A 73 9.72 3.15 20.83
C SER A 73 9.14 3.07 22.25
N GLU A 74 9.95 3.08 23.32
CA GLU A 74 9.44 3.04 24.70
C GLU A 74 9.11 4.43 25.25
N LEU A 75 9.84 5.48 24.82
CA LEU A 75 9.59 6.84 25.29
C LEU A 75 8.50 7.55 24.46
N ALA A 76 8.43 7.27 23.15
CA ALA A 76 7.33 7.73 22.30
C ALA A 76 5.98 7.11 22.75
N SER A 77 5.99 5.84 23.17
CA SER A 77 4.82 5.14 23.74
C SER A 77 4.28 5.78 25.02
N LEU A 78 5.11 6.50 25.79
CA LEU A 78 4.66 7.24 26.98
C LEU A 78 4.24 8.68 26.66
N SER A 79 4.76 9.27 25.58
CA SER A 79 4.28 10.55 25.03
C SER A 79 3.03 10.43 24.14
N GLU A 80 2.62 9.20 23.80
CA GLU A 80 1.46 8.87 22.96
C GLU A 80 0.09 9.14 23.62
N MET A 81 0.05 9.64 24.86
CA MET A 81 -1.20 10.03 25.52
C MET A 81 -1.74 11.42 25.14
N ASP A 82 -1.04 12.23 24.33
CA ASP A 82 -1.47 13.61 24.03
C ASP A 82 -1.52 14.02 22.53
N MET A 83 -1.27 13.12 21.57
CA MET A 83 -1.38 13.45 20.13
C MET A 83 -2.16 12.39 19.31
N MET A 84 -3.47 12.48 19.41
CA MET A 84 -4.52 11.58 18.89
C MET A 84 -4.66 11.49 17.34
N GLY A 85 -3.64 11.85 16.54
CA GLY A 85 -3.77 12.04 15.08
C GLY A 85 -2.87 11.21 14.15
N ASN A 86 -1.70 10.76 14.60
CA ASN A 86 -0.65 10.26 13.68
C ASN A 86 -0.74 8.77 13.30
N ILE A 87 -1.28 7.92 14.17
CA ILE A 87 -1.44 6.49 13.86
C ILE A 87 -2.58 6.28 12.87
N LYS A 88 -3.68 7.04 13.03
CA LYS A 88 -4.85 6.96 12.14
C LYS A 88 -4.49 7.40 10.72
N SER A 89 -3.76 8.51 10.55
CA SER A 89 -3.39 9.02 9.23
C SER A 89 -2.48 8.06 8.45
N THR A 90 -1.56 7.36 9.12
CA THR A 90 -0.64 6.42 8.48
C THR A 90 -1.38 5.19 7.94
N VAL A 91 -2.28 4.61 8.73
CA VAL A 91 -3.04 3.42 8.29
C VAL A 91 -4.10 3.80 7.24
N ASP A 92 -4.76 4.95 7.38
CA ASP A 92 -5.71 5.46 6.39
C ASP A 92 -5.04 5.67 5.01
N ASN A 93 -3.78 6.11 4.99
CA ASN A 93 -3.01 6.21 3.75
C ASN A 93 -2.79 4.85 3.10
N GLU A 94 -2.39 3.84 3.88
CA GLU A 94 -2.12 2.49 3.38
C GLU A 94 -3.39 1.79 2.88
N ILE A 95 -4.55 2.07 3.50
CA ILE A 95 -5.85 1.64 2.99
C ILE A 95 -6.11 2.16 1.57
N GLU A 96 -5.78 3.42 1.30
CA GLU A 96 -5.93 4.01 -0.05
C GLU A 96 -4.95 3.42 -1.06
N VAL A 97 -3.72 3.10 -0.65
CA VAL A 97 -2.71 2.44 -1.50
C VAL A 97 -3.18 1.04 -1.90
N VAL A 98 -3.65 0.24 -0.93
CA VAL A 98 -4.20 -1.11 -1.17
C VAL A 98 -5.41 -1.06 -2.12
N LYS A 99 -6.28 -0.06 -1.96
CA LYS A 99 -7.48 0.14 -2.80
C LYS A 99 -7.17 0.84 -4.13
N SER A 100 -5.93 1.20 -4.37
CA SER A 100 -5.54 1.94 -5.57
C SER A 100 -5.83 1.14 -6.84
N ARG A 101 -6.02 1.87 -7.95
CA ARG A 101 -6.27 1.25 -9.25
C ARG A 101 -5.11 0.34 -9.67
N THR A 102 -3.89 0.77 -9.39
CA THR A 102 -2.65 0.09 -9.79
C THR A 102 -2.56 -1.31 -9.18
N ILE A 103 -2.76 -1.44 -7.86
CA ILE A 103 -2.69 -2.74 -7.17
C ILE A 103 -3.79 -3.70 -7.68
N VAL A 104 -5.02 -3.20 -7.83
CA VAL A 104 -6.13 -3.99 -8.36
C VAL A 104 -5.89 -4.36 -9.84
N GLU A 105 -5.30 -3.48 -10.62
CA GLU A 105 -4.96 -3.75 -12.03
C GLU A 105 -3.91 -4.84 -12.17
N PHE A 106 -2.86 -4.83 -11.34
CA PHE A 106 -1.91 -5.95 -11.30
C PHE A 106 -2.62 -7.26 -10.93
N ALA A 107 -3.46 -7.28 -9.90
CA ALA A 107 -4.20 -8.49 -9.53
C ALA A 107 -5.13 -9.00 -10.65
N VAL A 108 -5.82 -8.09 -11.36
CA VAL A 108 -6.68 -8.45 -12.49
C VAL A 108 -5.89 -9.00 -13.67
N ARG A 109 -4.72 -8.42 -13.97
CA ARG A 109 -3.85 -8.87 -15.07
C ARG A 109 -3.15 -10.19 -14.74
N ASP A 110 -2.64 -10.35 -13.51
CA ASP A 110 -1.95 -11.56 -13.06
C ASP A 110 -2.86 -12.79 -13.10
N LEU A 111 -4.13 -12.60 -12.72
CA LEU A 111 -5.13 -13.66 -12.69
C LEU A 111 -6.00 -13.73 -13.96
N GLU A 112 -5.75 -12.86 -14.96
CA GLU A 112 -6.54 -12.74 -16.19
C GLU A 112 -8.07 -12.60 -15.95
N LEU A 113 -8.47 -11.89 -14.88
CA LEU A 113 -9.87 -11.79 -14.43
C LEU A 113 -10.78 -11.01 -15.39
N ASN A 114 -10.21 -10.42 -16.43
CA ASN A 114 -10.95 -9.81 -17.53
C ASN A 114 -11.57 -10.85 -18.49
N VAL A 115 -11.13 -12.10 -18.43
CA VAL A 115 -11.67 -13.21 -19.23
C VAL A 115 -12.49 -14.14 -18.34
N ARG A 116 -13.76 -14.35 -18.69
CA ARG A 116 -14.65 -15.30 -18.02
C ARG A 116 -15.11 -16.39 -18.96
N TYR A 117 -15.23 -17.59 -18.42
CA TYR A 117 -15.73 -18.77 -19.12
C TYR A 117 -17.01 -19.21 -18.42
N THR A 118 -18.09 -19.33 -19.18
CA THR A 118 -19.39 -19.74 -18.66
C THR A 118 -19.98 -20.85 -19.50
N THR A 119 -20.58 -21.83 -18.85
CA THR A 119 -21.41 -22.85 -19.54
C THR A 119 -22.88 -22.56 -19.26
N GLU A 120 -23.70 -22.64 -20.30
CA GLU A 120 -25.15 -22.57 -20.16
C GLU A 120 -25.63 -23.89 -19.53
N GLY A 121 -26.09 -23.84 -18.29
CA GLY A 121 -26.85 -24.93 -17.68
C GLY A 121 -28.31 -24.86 -18.10
N THR A 122 -29.11 -25.86 -17.70
CA THR A 122 -30.55 -25.90 -18.01
C THR A 122 -31.31 -24.69 -17.44
N ILE A 123 -30.83 -24.11 -16.32
CA ILE A 123 -31.53 -23.03 -15.60
C ILE A 123 -30.56 -21.94 -15.09
N LEU A 124 -29.33 -22.31 -14.72
CA LEU A 124 -28.31 -21.37 -14.25
C LEU A 124 -27.06 -21.48 -15.11
N THR A 125 -26.51 -20.32 -15.48
CA THR A 125 -25.20 -20.21 -16.10
C THR A 125 -24.12 -20.42 -15.05
N GLN A 126 -23.25 -21.40 -15.26
CA GLN A 126 -22.16 -21.72 -14.33
C GLN A 126 -20.85 -21.09 -14.80
N ASP A 127 -20.16 -20.41 -13.88
CA ASP A 127 -18.81 -19.90 -14.08
C ASP A 127 -17.76 -21.02 -13.95
N LEU A 128 -16.86 -21.12 -14.92
CA LEU A 128 -15.84 -22.16 -15.05
C LEU A 128 -14.45 -21.68 -14.62
N TYR A 129 -14.35 -20.73 -13.69
CA TYR A 129 -13.06 -20.30 -13.13
C TYR A 129 -12.16 -21.48 -12.73
N HIS A 130 -10.96 -21.57 -13.32
CA HIS A 130 -10.00 -22.70 -13.23
C HIS A 130 -10.52 -24.10 -13.61
N ARG A 131 -11.74 -24.22 -14.12
CA ARG A 131 -12.37 -25.49 -14.52
C ARG A 131 -12.70 -25.55 -16.01
N SER A 132 -12.49 -24.44 -16.74
CA SER A 132 -12.74 -24.37 -18.17
C SER A 132 -11.82 -25.35 -18.93
N PRO A 133 -12.36 -26.23 -19.78
CA PRO A 133 -11.57 -27.10 -20.65
C PRO A 133 -10.86 -26.34 -21.78
N ILE A 134 -11.18 -25.07 -21.99
CA ILE A 134 -10.55 -24.23 -23.02
C ILE A 134 -9.91 -22.99 -22.42
N LYS A 135 -8.84 -22.50 -23.06
CA LYS A 135 -8.24 -21.19 -22.77
C LYS A 135 -8.08 -20.39 -24.05
N ILE A 136 -8.59 -19.15 -24.06
CA ILE A 136 -8.29 -18.18 -25.11
C ILE A 136 -6.97 -17.47 -24.80
N ILE A 137 -6.10 -17.38 -25.80
CA ILE A 137 -4.80 -16.71 -25.70
C ILE A 137 -4.70 -15.71 -26.86
N TYR A 138 -4.59 -14.43 -26.54
CA TYR A 138 -4.40 -13.38 -27.54
C TYR A 138 -2.92 -13.24 -27.90
N ALA A 139 -2.62 -13.11 -29.19
CA ALA A 139 -1.24 -12.98 -29.68
C ALA A 139 -0.60 -11.64 -29.26
N ALA A 140 -1.40 -10.57 -29.22
CA ALA A 140 -1.01 -9.29 -28.66
C ALA A 140 -1.86 -9.00 -27.41
N LYS A 141 -1.19 -8.61 -26.32
CA LYS A 141 -1.85 -8.07 -25.11
C LYS A 141 -2.37 -6.66 -25.39
N LYS A 142 -3.34 -6.53 -26.29
CA LYS A 142 -4.00 -5.26 -26.59
C LYS A 142 -5.25 -5.15 -25.73
N ASP A 143 -5.37 -4.05 -25.00
CA ASP A 143 -6.58 -3.78 -24.21
C ASP A 143 -7.74 -3.46 -25.17
N PHE A 144 -8.83 -4.22 -25.05
CA PHE A 144 -10.05 -4.00 -25.82
C PHE A 144 -10.80 -2.78 -25.31
N LEU A 145 -11.44 -2.02 -26.20
CA LEU A 145 -12.32 -0.91 -25.83
C LEU A 145 -13.72 -1.37 -25.44
N GLN A 146 -14.15 -2.53 -25.94
CA GLN A 146 -15.51 -3.06 -25.77
C GLN A 146 -15.45 -4.55 -25.41
N SER A 147 -16.42 -4.99 -24.62
CA SER A 147 -16.56 -6.40 -24.24
C SER A 147 -16.87 -7.26 -25.46
N LYS A 148 -16.26 -8.44 -25.52
CA LYS A 148 -16.41 -9.40 -26.60
C LYS A 148 -16.98 -10.70 -26.05
N VAL A 149 -17.90 -11.31 -26.79
CA VAL A 149 -18.55 -12.56 -26.40
C VAL A 149 -18.41 -13.56 -27.54
N TYR A 150 -17.70 -14.65 -27.27
CA TYR A 150 -17.52 -15.77 -28.18
C TYR A 150 -18.26 -16.98 -27.65
N LYS A 151 -18.80 -17.81 -28.53
CA LYS A 151 -19.32 -19.13 -28.17
C LYS A 151 -18.49 -20.21 -28.86
N VAL A 152 -18.13 -21.24 -28.10
CA VAL A 152 -17.35 -22.38 -28.57
C VAL A 152 -18.17 -23.64 -28.33
N ASP A 153 -18.60 -24.27 -29.42
CA ASP A 153 -19.26 -25.57 -29.39
C ASP A 153 -18.25 -26.65 -29.81
N TYR A 154 -18.10 -27.67 -28.96
CA TYR A 154 -17.25 -28.82 -29.21
C TYR A 154 -18.09 -30.10 -29.21
N ASP A 155 -18.10 -30.79 -30.35
CA ASP A 155 -18.89 -31.98 -30.64
C ASP A 155 -18.05 -33.28 -30.71
N GLY A 156 -16.73 -33.18 -30.57
CA GLY A 156 -15.78 -34.31 -30.52
C GLY A 156 -14.66 -34.20 -31.56
N GLY A 157 -13.51 -34.83 -31.28
CA GLY A 157 -12.34 -34.84 -32.18
C GLY A 157 -11.36 -33.69 -31.90
N ASP A 158 -10.76 -33.14 -32.94
CA ASP A 158 -9.71 -32.10 -32.82
C ASP A 158 -10.22 -30.68 -33.14
N THR A 159 -11.50 -30.55 -33.52
CA THR A 159 -12.08 -29.30 -34.02
C THR A 159 -13.19 -28.77 -33.13
N TYR A 160 -13.37 -27.46 -33.12
CA TYR A 160 -14.48 -26.77 -32.47
C TYR A 160 -15.14 -25.79 -33.44
N THR A 161 -16.42 -25.50 -33.22
CA THR A 161 -17.14 -24.45 -33.94
C THR A 161 -17.14 -23.17 -33.11
N LEU A 162 -16.69 -22.07 -33.74
CA LEU A 162 -16.62 -20.75 -33.11
C LEU A 162 -17.73 -19.85 -33.64
N TYR A 163 -18.40 -19.16 -32.73
CA TYR A 163 -19.39 -18.13 -33.04
C TYR A 163 -18.94 -16.78 -32.47
N TYR A 164 -19.09 -15.74 -33.29
CA TYR A 164 -18.87 -14.36 -32.89
C TYR A 164 -19.75 -13.39 -33.71
N PRO A 165 -20.72 -12.69 -33.10
CA PRO A 165 -21.23 -12.88 -31.73
C PRO A 165 -21.88 -14.26 -31.52
N LEU A 166 -22.59 -14.47 -30.40
CA LEU A 166 -23.11 -15.78 -29.94
C LEU A 166 -23.80 -16.68 -31.00
N GLU A 167 -24.46 -16.11 -32.02
CA GLU A 167 -25.21 -16.88 -33.03
C GLU A 167 -24.57 -16.86 -34.43
N THR A 168 -23.58 -16.01 -34.66
CA THR A 168 -22.96 -15.87 -35.99
C THR A 168 -21.77 -16.82 -36.11
N LYS A 169 -21.91 -17.90 -36.88
CA LYS A 169 -20.84 -18.88 -37.09
C LYS A 169 -19.65 -18.21 -37.80
N MET A 170 -18.53 -18.14 -37.10
CA MET A 170 -17.27 -17.59 -37.63
C MET A 170 -16.49 -18.66 -38.41
N GLY A 171 -16.60 -19.92 -38.02
CA GLY A 171 -15.94 -21.04 -38.69
C GLY A 171 -15.71 -22.23 -37.77
N THR A 172 -15.08 -23.26 -38.32
CA THR A 172 -14.63 -24.44 -37.59
C THR A 172 -13.11 -24.46 -37.59
N TYR A 173 -12.50 -24.60 -36.41
CA TYR A 173 -11.07 -24.44 -36.20
C TYR A 173 -10.52 -25.62 -35.41
N LYS A 174 -9.21 -25.91 -35.56
CA LYS A 174 -8.51 -26.86 -34.69
C LYS A 174 -8.02 -26.18 -33.41
N PHE A 175 -7.97 -26.90 -32.30
CA PHE A 175 -7.31 -26.38 -31.10
C PHE A 175 -5.84 -26.04 -31.39
N GLY A 176 -5.37 -24.89 -30.90
CA GLY A 176 -4.02 -24.39 -31.17
C GLY A 176 -3.86 -23.65 -32.50
N GLN A 177 -4.89 -23.61 -33.35
CA GLN A 177 -4.87 -22.84 -34.59
C GLN A 177 -5.08 -21.33 -34.31
N ILE A 178 -4.31 -20.48 -34.98
CA ILE A 178 -4.50 -19.02 -34.94
C ILE A 178 -5.78 -18.67 -35.70
N VAL A 179 -6.70 -18.00 -35.00
CA VAL A 179 -7.92 -17.40 -35.54
C VAL A 179 -7.66 -15.93 -35.78
N LYS A 180 -7.75 -15.51 -37.06
CA LYS A 180 -7.62 -14.10 -37.43
C LYS A 180 -8.95 -13.38 -37.21
N SER A 181 -8.93 -12.31 -36.42
CA SER A 181 -10.10 -11.48 -36.15
C SER A 181 -9.75 -10.01 -36.32
N LYS A 182 -10.74 -9.18 -36.72
CA LYS A 182 -10.57 -7.72 -36.84
C LYS A 182 -10.12 -7.07 -35.53
N ASP A 183 -10.45 -7.71 -34.40
CA ASP A 183 -10.16 -7.23 -33.06
C ASP A 183 -8.80 -7.71 -32.51
N GLY A 184 -8.08 -8.57 -33.25
CA GLY A 184 -6.78 -9.12 -32.86
C GLY A 184 -6.74 -10.64 -33.01
N ASP A 185 -5.57 -11.17 -33.37
CA ASP A 185 -5.37 -12.61 -33.56
C ASP A 185 -5.33 -13.33 -32.20
N PHE A 186 -6.02 -14.46 -32.12
CA PHE A 186 -6.07 -15.28 -30.91
C PHE A 186 -6.07 -16.77 -31.23
N THR A 187 -5.77 -17.57 -30.22
CA THR A 187 -5.78 -19.03 -30.30
C THR A 187 -6.60 -19.59 -29.16
N ILE A 188 -7.39 -20.64 -29.42
CA ILE A 188 -8.10 -21.40 -28.40
C ILE A 188 -7.37 -22.73 -28.20
N THR A 189 -6.98 -22.99 -26.96
CA THR A 189 -6.27 -24.22 -26.57
C THR A 189 -7.18 -25.10 -25.73
N ASN A 190 -7.05 -26.42 -25.89
CA ASN A 190 -7.72 -27.40 -25.04
C ASN A 190 -6.82 -27.70 -23.82
N GLN A 191 -7.31 -27.39 -22.63
CA GLN A 191 -6.61 -27.60 -21.36
C GLN A 191 -6.74 -29.03 -20.85
N PHE A 192 -7.77 -29.78 -21.28
CA PHE A 192 -8.04 -31.15 -20.86
C PHE A 192 -8.28 -32.07 -22.08
N PRO A 193 -7.26 -32.31 -22.92
CA PRO A 193 -7.41 -33.10 -24.15
C PRO A 193 -7.89 -34.54 -23.89
N THR A 194 -7.70 -35.05 -22.68
CA THR A 194 -8.11 -36.40 -22.26
C THR A 194 -9.60 -36.53 -21.94
N LYS A 195 -10.34 -35.41 -21.78
CA LYS A 195 -11.79 -35.41 -21.56
C LYS A 195 -12.50 -35.12 -22.89
N GLN A 196 -13.13 -36.15 -23.47
CA GLN A 196 -13.84 -36.05 -24.76
C GLN A 196 -15.33 -35.68 -24.63
N ASP A 197 -15.75 -35.18 -23.47
CA ASP A 197 -17.13 -34.77 -23.28
C ASP A 197 -17.47 -33.58 -24.19
N LYS A 198 -18.65 -33.63 -24.82
CA LYS A 198 -19.17 -32.51 -25.60
C LYS A 198 -19.44 -31.32 -24.67
N PHE A 199 -19.09 -30.12 -25.10
CA PHE A 199 -19.34 -28.92 -24.31
C PHE A 199 -19.68 -27.71 -25.18
N SER A 200 -20.41 -26.77 -24.59
CA SER A 200 -20.71 -25.45 -25.14
C SER A 200 -20.26 -24.41 -24.12
N ILE A 201 -19.31 -23.57 -24.49
CA ILE A 201 -18.73 -22.57 -23.58
C ILE A 201 -18.82 -21.19 -24.21
N THR A 202 -19.38 -20.27 -23.44
CA THR A 202 -19.39 -18.85 -23.74
C THR A 202 -18.17 -18.20 -23.07
N ILE A 203 -17.34 -17.54 -23.86
CA ILE A 203 -16.15 -16.80 -23.43
C ILE A 203 -16.49 -15.31 -23.48
N ILE A 204 -16.38 -14.64 -22.34
CA ILE A 204 -16.60 -13.20 -22.21
C ILE A 204 -15.25 -12.54 -21.94
N VAL A 205 -14.81 -11.67 -22.83
CA VAL A 205 -13.58 -10.90 -22.70
C VAL A 205 -13.95 -9.44 -22.47
N ASP A 206 -13.83 -8.97 -21.24
CA ASP A 206 -14.05 -7.59 -20.86
C ASP A 206 -12.74 -6.77 -21.04
N PRO A 207 -12.85 -5.46 -21.33
CA PRO A 207 -11.73 -4.52 -21.18
C PRO A 207 -11.11 -4.63 -19.78
N VAL A 208 -9.77 -4.62 -19.70
CA VAL A 208 -9.09 -4.70 -18.40
C VAL A 208 -9.56 -3.58 -17.46
N ALA A 209 -9.68 -2.34 -17.96
CA ALA A 209 -10.18 -1.21 -17.17
C ALA A 209 -11.58 -1.46 -16.58
N LYS A 210 -12.48 -2.14 -17.31
CA LYS A 210 -13.82 -2.50 -16.82
C LYS A 210 -13.75 -3.56 -15.73
N ALA A 211 -12.90 -4.57 -15.90
CA ALA A 211 -12.66 -5.58 -14.88
C ALA A 211 -12.06 -4.95 -13.61
N VAL A 212 -11.06 -4.08 -13.76
CA VAL A 212 -10.44 -3.34 -12.65
C VAL A 212 -11.49 -2.52 -11.88
N GLN A 213 -12.35 -1.77 -12.57
CA GLN A 213 -13.39 -0.99 -11.91
C GLN A 213 -14.38 -1.88 -11.15
N ASN A 214 -14.74 -3.04 -11.70
CA ASN A 214 -15.62 -4.02 -11.04
C ASN A 214 -14.97 -4.56 -9.75
N TYR A 215 -13.74 -5.06 -9.83
CA TYR A 215 -13.04 -5.63 -8.69
C TYR A 215 -12.70 -4.57 -7.63
N LYS A 216 -12.28 -3.37 -8.04
CA LYS A 216 -12.05 -2.24 -7.13
C LYS A 216 -13.32 -1.82 -6.40
N GLY A 217 -14.47 -1.81 -7.08
CA GLY A 217 -15.76 -1.47 -6.48
C GLY A 217 -16.27 -2.52 -5.47
N ARG A 218 -15.81 -3.77 -5.60
CA ARG A 218 -16.19 -4.89 -4.71
C ARG A 218 -15.20 -5.12 -3.58
N LEU A 219 -13.97 -4.65 -3.71
CA LEU A 219 -12.94 -4.72 -2.66
C LEU A 219 -13.32 -3.78 -1.51
N GLN A 220 -13.55 -4.38 -0.35
CA GLN A 220 -13.78 -3.69 0.91
C GLN A 220 -12.51 -3.75 1.74
N VAL A 221 -12.12 -2.61 2.32
CA VAL A 221 -10.92 -2.47 3.14
C VAL A 221 -11.32 -1.70 4.39
N GLU A 222 -11.18 -2.33 5.55
CA GLU A 222 -11.68 -1.83 6.83
C GLU A 222 -10.65 -2.04 7.94
N LEU A 223 -10.56 -1.10 8.89
CA LEU A 223 -9.76 -1.26 10.10
C LEU A 223 -10.41 -2.29 11.02
N VAL A 224 -9.61 -3.15 11.64
CA VAL A 224 -10.11 -4.08 12.67
C VAL A 224 -10.57 -3.33 13.92
N GLY A 225 -9.95 -2.19 14.21
CA GLY A 225 -10.38 -1.22 15.22
C GLY A 225 -9.78 0.16 15.00
N GLU A 226 -10.41 1.20 15.55
CA GLU A 226 -10.08 2.62 15.29
C GLU A 226 -8.64 3.02 15.64
N LYS A 227 -7.96 2.23 16.47
CA LYS A 227 -6.57 2.47 16.92
C LYS A 227 -5.62 1.34 16.55
N THR A 228 -5.98 0.51 15.57
CA THR A 228 -5.16 -0.64 15.15
C THR A 228 -4.47 -0.37 13.83
N SER A 229 -3.24 -0.86 13.66
CA SER A 229 -2.54 -0.91 12.37
C SER A 229 -2.93 -2.16 11.55
N VAL A 230 -4.05 -2.79 11.89
CA VAL A 230 -4.50 -4.04 11.31
C VAL A 230 -5.70 -3.76 10.41
N VAL A 231 -5.54 -4.11 9.14
CA VAL A 231 -6.53 -3.87 8.08
C VAL A 231 -7.07 -5.20 7.58
N THR A 232 -8.39 -5.31 7.46
CA THR A 232 -9.05 -6.46 6.86
C THR A 232 -9.51 -6.10 5.45
N LEU A 233 -9.08 -6.90 4.48
CA LEU A 233 -9.53 -6.85 3.10
C LEU A 233 -10.59 -7.93 2.91
N SER A 234 -11.66 -7.61 2.19
CA SER A 234 -12.69 -8.59 1.88
C SER A 234 -13.34 -8.37 0.52
N ILE A 235 -13.87 -9.44 -0.05
CA ILE A 235 -14.62 -9.41 -1.31
C ILE A 235 -15.73 -10.46 -1.29
N ASN A 236 -16.86 -10.11 -1.89
CA ASN A 236 -17.97 -11.03 -2.13
C ASN A 236 -17.93 -11.53 -3.57
N ASP A 237 -17.90 -12.84 -3.80
CA ASP A 237 -17.86 -13.46 -5.14
C ASP A 237 -18.69 -14.77 -5.18
N PRO A 238 -19.38 -15.09 -6.29
CA PRO A 238 -20.02 -16.39 -6.47
C PRO A 238 -19.07 -17.59 -6.48
N VAL A 239 -17.79 -17.38 -6.78
CA VAL A 239 -16.76 -18.42 -6.84
C VAL A 239 -15.79 -18.24 -5.68
N LYS A 240 -15.85 -19.15 -4.69
CA LYS A 240 -14.97 -19.15 -3.51
C LYS A 240 -13.50 -18.97 -3.87
N LYS A 241 -13.00 -19.78 -4.81
CA LYS A 241 -11.59 -19.80 -5.19
C LYS A 241 -11.14 -18.49 -5.83
N ARG A 242 -12.00 -17.86 -6.63
CA ARG A 242 -11.72 -16.54 -7.24
C ARG A 242 -11.62 -15.43 -6.21
N ALA A 243 -12.46 -15.47 -5.18
CA ALA A 243 -12.39 -14.51 -4.07
C ALA A 243 -11.06 -14.63 -3.31
N GLU A 244 -10.66 -15.87 -2.98
CA GLU A 244 -9.37 -16.15 -2.33
C GLU A 244 -8.18 -15.71 -3.19
N ASP A 245 -8.15 -16.14 -4.45
CA ASP A 245 -7.03 -15.87 -5.36
C ASP A 245 -6.90 -14.36 -5.64
N PHE A 246 -8.02 -13.66 -5.79
CA PHE A 246 -8.01 -12.19 -5.92
C PHE A 246 -7.43 -11.50 -4.70
N LEU A 247 -7.86 -11.86 -3.47
CA LEU A 247 -7.30 -11.28 -2.26
C LEU A 247 -5.81 -11.59 -2.11
N ASN A 248 -5.40 -12.83 -2.40
CA ASN A 248 -3.99 -13.21 -2.40
C ASN A 248 -3.17 -12.38 -3.40
N ALA A 249 -3.68 -12.17 -4.62
CA ALA A 249 -3.02 -11.38 -5.64
C ALA A 249 -2.94 -9.89 -5.26
N VAL A 250 -3.99 -9.32 -4.66
CA VAL A 250 -3.97 -7.93 -4.15
C VAL A 250 -2.93 -7.79 -3.04
N THR A 251 -2.93 -8.69 -2.04
CA THR A 251 -1.94 -8.66 -0.96
C THR A 251 -0.52 -8.86 -1.47
N TYR A 252 -0.31 -9.79 -2.40
CA TYR A 252 1.00 -10.01 -3.02
C TYR A 252 1.50 -8.78 -3.76
N ASN A 253 0.66 -8.17 -4.59
CA ASN A 253 1.02 -6.98 -5.36
C ASN A 253 1.26 -5.76 -4.46
N TYR A 254 0.48 -5.59 -3.39
CA TYR A 254 0.72 -4.56 -2.38
C TYR A 254 2.09 -4.74 -1.69
N ASN A 255 2.40 -5.96 -1.23
CA ASN A 255 3.69 -6.24 -0.61
C ASN A 255 4.86 -6.06 -1.58
N ARG A 256 4.66 -6.37 -2.87
CA ARG A 256 5.67 -6.14 -3.91
C ARG A 256 5.91 -4.65 -4.13
N ASP A 257 4.85 -3.86 -4.29
CA ASP A 257 4.94 -2.40 -4.48
C ASP A 257 5.64 -1.74 -3.27
N ALA A 258 5.25 -2.10 -2.04
CA ALA A 258 5.89 -1.62 -0.82
C ALA A 258 7.37 -2.02 -0.71
N LYS A 259 7.77 -3.18 -1.27
CA LYS A 259 9.18 -3.59 -1.34
C LYS A 259 9.95 -2.77 -2.37
N GLU A 260 9.39 -2.57 -3.56
CA GLU A 260 10.02 -1.79 -4.63
C GLU A 260 10.28 -0.34 -4.19
N ASP A 261 9.32 0.27 -3.50
CA ASP A 261 9.44 1.61 -2.92
C ASP A 261 10.62 1.68 -1.92
N LYS A 262 10.72 0.70 -1.01
CA LYS A 262 11.84 0.61 -0.06
C LYS A 262 13.17 0.42 -0.75
N GLU A 263 13.22 -0.47 -1.75
CA GLU A 263 14.44 -0.69 -2.53
C GLU A 263 14.90 0.57 -3.26
N GLN A 264 13.98 1.43 -3.72
CA GLN A 264 14.35 2.71 -4.33
C GLN A 264 14.99 3.67 -3.33
N VAL A 265 14.42 3.81 -2.13
CA VAL A 265 15.05 4.60 -1.05
C VAL A 265 16.43 4.03 -0.69
N PHE A 266 16.55 2.70 -0.55
CA PHE A 266 17.83 2.06 -0.24
C PHE A 266 18.89 2.28 -1.32
N ARG A 267 18.53 2.20 -2.60
CA ARG A 267 19.46 2.50 -3.70
C ARG A 267 19.95 3.95 -3.63
N ASN A 268 19.04 4.90 -3.49
CA ASN A 268 19.40 6.32 -3.37
C ASN A 268 20.28 6.58 -2.13
N THR A 269 19.99 5.91 -1.00
CA THR A 269 20.83 5.97 0.20
C THR A 269 22.21 5.35 -0.02
N ALA A 270 22.31 4.21 -0.69
CA ALA A 270 23.59 3.57 -1.00
C ALA A 270 24.44 4.46 -1.92
N ASP A 271 23.85 4.97 -2.99
CA ASP A 271 24.52 5.89 -3.92
C ASP A 271 25.00 7.15 -3.20
N PHE A 272 24.21 7.67 -2.24
CA PHE A 272 24.62 8.79 -1.40
C PHE A 272 25.82 8.44 -0.51
N ILE A 273 25.82 7.26 0.12
CA ILE A 273 26.92 6.81 1.00
C ILE A 273 28.20 6.57 0.20
N ASP A 274 28.14 5.90 -0.96
CA ASP A 274 29.32 5.61 -1.78
C ASP A 274 30.00 6.89 -2.27
N ASN A 275 29.21 7.86 -2.73
CA ASN A 275 29.71 9.20 -3.08
C ASN A 275 30.33 9.89 -1.86
N ARG A 276 29.78 9.70 -0.66
CA ARG A 276 30.29 10.29 0.57
C ARG A 276 31.58 9.64 1.07
N ILE A 277 31.71 8.31 1.00
CA ILE A 277 32.94 7.60 1.39
C ILE A 277 34.11 8.07 0.54
N THR A 278 33.88 8.26 -0.77
CA THR A 278 34.89 8.78 -1.69
C THR A 278 35.37 10.17 -1.24
N LEU A 279 34.43 11.08 -0.94
CA LEU A 279 34.76 12.44 -0.47
C LEU A 279 35.47 12.46 0.90
N ILE A 280 35.03 11.63 1.86
CA ILE A 280 35.68 11.52 3.19
C ILE A 280 37.09 10.97 3.05
N SER A 281 37.32 9.99 2.17
CA SER A 281 38.65 9.39 2.00
C SER A 281 39.67 10.41 1.49
N ASP A 282 39.25 11.27 0.57
CA ASP A 282 40.06 12.39 0.09
C ASP A 282 40.31 13.43 1.19
N GLU A 283 39.28 13.79 1.99
CA GLU A 283 39.38 14.72 3.12
C GLU A 283 40.31 14.17 4.23
N LEU A 284 40.18 12.90 4.61
CA LEU A 284 40.97 12.27 5.67
C LEU A 284 42.45 12.14 5.29
N GLY A 285 42.75 11.86 4.02
CA GLY A 285 44.13 11.83 3.53
C GLY A 285 44.85 13.18 3.65
N VAL A 286 44.12 14.30 3.64
CA VAL A 286 44.67 15.64 3.91
C VAL A 286 44.87 15.87 5.41
N VAL A 287 43.93 15.41 6.23
CA VAL A 287 43.99 15.56 7.70
C VAL A 287 45.13 14.71 8.30
N GLU A 288 45.29 13.45 7.87
CA GLU A 288 46.37 12.57 8.37
C GLU A 288 47.76 13.16 8.13
N ARG A 289 47.99 13.72 6.93
CA ARG A 289 49.25 14.42 6.61
C ARG A 289 49.44 15.67 7.46
N SER A 290 48.36 16.39 7.75
CA SER A 290 48.39 17.58 8.61
C SER A 290 48.73 17.20 10.06
N GLY A 291 48.15 16.11 10.58
CA GLY A 291 48.43 15.57 11.91
C GLY A 291 49.85 15.02 12.04
N GLU A 292 50.37 14.31 11.03
CA GLU A 292 51.76 13.87 10.98
C GLU A 292 52.72 15.07 11.01
N THR A 293 52.43 16.09 10.20
CA THR A 293 53.21 17.34 10.16
C THR A 293 53.19 18.04 11.52
N TYR A 294 52.03 18.11 12.19
CA TYR A 294 51.92 18.69 13.52
C TYR A 294 52.74 17.92 14.56
N LYS A 295 52.69 16.57 14.56
CA LYS A 295 53.49 15.74 15.46
C LYS A 295 55.00 15.89 15.22
N LYS A 296 55.42 15.93 13.95
CA LYS A 296 56.82 16.08 13.57
C LYS A 296 57.38 17.46 13.96
N ASN A 297 56.61 18.52 13.74
CA ASN A 297 57.04 19.89 14.02
C ASN A 297 57.09 20.20 15.53
N ASN A 298 56.25 19.57 16.35
CA ASN A 298 56.17 19.84 17.78
C ASN A 298 56.92 18.83 18.68
N GLN A 299 57.73 17.92 18.11
CA GLN A 299 58.65 17.01 18.83
C GLN A 299 58.01 16.32 20.07
N VAL A 300 56.81 15.76 19.88
CA VAL A 300 55.87 15.33 20.94
C VAL A 300 56.27 14.03 21.67
N THR A 301 57.50 13.55 21.52
CA THR A 301 57.91 12.21 21.99
C THR A 301 58.35 12.16 23.45
N ASP A 302 58.48 13.29 24.15
CA ASP A 302 58.90 13.31 25.55
C ASP A 302 58.23 14.46 26.32
N ILE A 303 57.18 14.16 27.11
CA ILE A 303 56.40 15.17 27.82
C ILE A 303 56.06 14.68 29.24
N VAL A 304 56.55 15.41 30.26
CA VAL A 304 56.33 15.18 31.71
C VAL A 304 54.84 15.34 32.08
N SER A 305 54.40 14.68 33.17
CA SER A 305 53.00 14.39 33.56
C SER A 305 51.96 15.51 33.43
N GLU A 306 52.32 16.79 33.57
CA GLU A 306 51.37 17.93 33.48
C GLU A 306 51.05 18.31 32.02
N ALA A 307 52.01 18.19 31.12
CA ALA A 307 51.79 18.39 29.69
C ALA A 307 51.16 17.16 29.00
N GLY A 308 51.17 15.99 29.67
CA GLY A 308 50.34 14.84 29.29
C GLY A 308 48.82 15.10 29.41
N LEU A 309 48.38 15.82 30.45
CA LEU A 309 46.96 16.20 30.63
C LEU A 309 46.50 17.21 29.57
N PHE A 310 47.34 18.19 29.24
CA PHE A 310 47.06 19.12 28.14
C PHE A 310 47.02 18.40 26.79
N LEU A 311 47.92 17.43 26.56
CA LEU A 311 47.91 16.61 25.36
C LEU A 311 46.64 15.76 25.26
N GLN A 312 46.20 15.12 26.34
CA GLN A 312 44.96 14.34 26.36
C GLN A 312 43.74 15.21 26.00
N ASN A 313 43.62 16.39 26.61
CA ASN A 313 42.56 17.34 26.27
C ASN A 313 42.66 17.82 24.81
N ALA A 314 43.87 18.05 24.29
CA ALA A 314 44.07 18.41 22.88
C ALA A 314 43.57 17.32 21.95
N THR A 315 43.91 16.06 22.24
CA THR A 315 43.46 14.91 21.43
C THR A 315 41.95 14.73 21.48
N GLU A 316 41.30 15.02 22.61
CA GLU A 316 39.85 14.93 22.74
C GLU A 316 39.14 16.05 21.97
N PHE A 317 39.62 17.29 22.07
CA PHE A 317 39.10 18.40 21.25
C PHE A 317 39.31 18.18 19.76
N GLU A 318 40.44 17.59 19.35
CA GLU A 318 40.69 17.20 17.95
C GLU A 318 39.69 16.16 17.47
N LYS A 319 39.42 15.10 18.24
CA LYS A 319 38.38 14.12 17.88
C LYS A 319 37.01 14.77 17.71
N MET A 320 36.59 15.62 18.65
CA MET A 320 35.31 16.33 18.56
C MET A 320 35.29 17.29 17.36
N PHE A 321 36.40 17.93 17.03
CA PHE A 321 36.50 18.80 15.85
C PHE A 321 36.33 18.01 14.56
N ILE A 322 37.02 16.87 14.43
CA ILE A 322 36.89 15.97 13.29
C ILE A 322 35.46 15.43 13.17
N GLU A 323 34.83 15.09 14.29
CA GLU A 323 33.43 14.66 14.30
C GLU A 323 32.50 15.75 13.76
N VAL A 324 32.64 17.00 14.22
CA VAL A 324 31.83 18.13 13.76
C VAL A 324 32.09 18.45 12.28
N GLU A 325 33.33 18.37 11.81
CA GLU A 325 33.66 18.53 10.37
C GLU A 325 33.02 17.43 9.52
N THR A 326 33.08 16.18 9.99
CA THR A 326 32.41 15.06 9.31
C THR A 326 30.91 15.30 9.23
N GLN A 327 30.29 15.74 10.33
CA GLN A 327 28.87 16.10 10.38
C GLN A 327 28.51 17.25 9.43
N LEU A 328 29.32 18.32 9.40
CA LEU A 328 29.14 19.46 8.48
C LEU A 328 29.16 19.01 7.03
N SER A 329 30.11 18.15 6.69
CA SER A 329 30.33 17.71 5.32
C SER A 329 29.23 16.71 4.87
N VAL A 330 28.69 15.89 5.77
CA VAL A 330 27.45 15.10 5.53
C VAL A 330 26.24 16.00 5.29
N VAL A 331 26.01 17.02 6.14
CA VAL A 331 24.89 17.96 6.00
C VAL A 331 25.00 18.75 4.69
N ALA A 332 26.21 19.17 4.30
CA ALA A 332 26.46 19.84 3.04
C ALA A 332 26.17 18.93 1.83
N SER A 333 26.60 17.67 1.89
CA SER A 333 26.34 16.67 0.84
C SER A 333 24.85 16.39 0.70
N LEU A 334 24.14 16.20 1.82
CA LEU A 334 22.69 15.97 1.82
C LEU A 334 21.94 17.19 1.28
N ARG A 335 22.30 18.40 1.70
CA ARG A 335 21.72 19.64 1.16
C ARG A 335 21.92 19.73 -0.36
N GLN A 336 23.12 19.43 -0.85
CA GLN A 336 23.42 19.44 -2.28
C GLN A 336 22.59 18.40 -3.05
N TYR A 337 22.44 17.20 -2.49
CA TYR A 337 21.58 16.17 -3.05
C TYR A 337 20.13 16.67 -3.14
N VAL A 338 19.56 17.18 -2.03
CA VAL A 338 18.18 17.70 -2.04
C VAL A 338 18.02 18.84 -3.04
N GLN A 339 19.00 19.73 -3.16
CA GLN A 339 18.94 20.85 -4.09
C GLN A 339 18.98 20.41 -5.56
N SER A 340 19.73 19.36 -5.88
CA SER A 340 19.89 18.82 -7.25
C SER A 340 18.87 17.74 -7.61
N ALA A 341 18.18 17.15 -6.62
CA ALA A 341 17.15 16.15 -6.80
C ALA A 341 16.03 16.68 -7.71
N SER A 342 15.69 15.89 -8.73
CA SER A 342 14.57 16.14 -9.62
C SER A 342 13.22 15.95 -8.91
N ASP A 343 12.13 16.32 -9.58
CA ASP A 343 10.77 16.19 -9.04
C ASP A 343 10.26 14.74 -8.95
N GLU A 344 11.12 13.77 -9.27
CA GLU A 344 10.89 12.32 -9.20
C GLU A 344 11.78 11.60 -8.16
N ASP A 345 12.82 12.26 -7.67
CA ASP A 345 13.85 11.62 -6.86
C ASP A 345 13.46 11.52 -5.38
N LEU A 346 13.70 10.35 -4.80
CA LEU A 346 13.61 10.14 -3.36
C LEU A 346 14.89 10.64 -2.69
N ILE A 347 14.75 11.21 -1.49
CA ILE A 347 15.86 11.72 -0.67
C ILE A 347 16.41 10.57 0.19
N PRO A 348 17.74 10.39 0.29
CA PRO A 348 18.38 9.47 1.22
C PRO A 348 17.86 9.61 2.65
N ALA A 349 17.40 8.50 3.22
CA ALA A 349 16.91 8.45 4.60
C ALA A 349 17.97 7.90 5.56
N ASN A 350 17.90 8.30 6.83
CA ASN A 350 18.76 7.80 7.93
C ASN A 350 20.28 7.99 7.70
N VAL A 351 20.68 9.01 6.92
CA VAL A 351 22.09 9.32 6.64
C VAL A 351 22.75 10.26 7.65
N LEU A 352 21.94 10.94 8.48
CA LEU A 352 22.44 11.84 9.52
C LEU A 352 22.83 11.03 10.77
N PRO A 353 24.05 11.18 11.31
CA PRO A 353 24.44 10.58 12.59
C PRO A 353 23.48 10.93 13.72
N GLY A 354 23.23 10.02 14.67
CA GLY A 354 22.21 10.19 15.73
C GLY A 354 22.29 11.52 16.48
N SER A 355 23.49 11.95 16.90
CA SER A 355 23.71 13.24 17.59
C SER A 355 23.35 14.47 16.74
N THR A 356 23.36 14.36 15.41
CA THR A 356 22.94 15.42 14.48
C THR A 356 21.47 15.29 14.06
N ALA A 357 20.98 14.06 13.97
CA ALA A 357 19.59 13.76 13.65
C ALA A 357 18.67 14.34 14.73
N ASP A 358 19.03 14.17 16.01
CA ASP A 358 18.25 14.66 17.16
C ASP A 358 18.18 16.20 17.24
N MET A 359 19.14 16.90 16.62
CA MET A 359 19.21 18.36 16.60
C MET A 359 18.38 19.00 15.48
N SER A 360 17.73 18.20 14.62
CA SER A 360 17.01 18.71 13.45
C SER A 360 15.72 17.95 13.18
N SER A 361 14.71 18.65 12.65
CA SER A 361 13.51 17.99 12.12
C SER A 361 13.72 17.43 10.71
N ALA A 362 14.93 17.53 10.15
CA ALA A 362 15.23 17.10 8.78
C ALA A 362 14.92 15.62 8.52
N PRO A 363 15.27 14.65 9.40
CA PRO A 363 14.91 13.25 9.19
C PRO A 363 13.41 13.02 9.03
N THR A 364 12.59 13.65 9.88
CA THR A 364 11.13 13.55 9.82
C THR A 364 10.57 14.16 8.54
N LEU A 365 11.05 15.35 8.15
CA LEU A 365 10.63 16.03 6.93
C LEU A 365 11.03 15.26 5.66
N ILE A 366 12.20 14.62 5.67
CA ILE A 366 12.65 13.72 4.59
C ILE A 366 11.74 12.51 4.46
N ALA A 367 11.35 11.90 5.58
CA ALA A 367 10.41 10.79 5.59
C ALA A 367 9.03 11.20 5.02
N GLU A 368 8.52 12.37 5.43
CA GLU A 368 7.26 12.93 4.90
C GLU A 368 7.35 13.26 3.40
N TYR A 369 8.47 13.85 2.96
CA TYR A 369 8.73 14.13 1.56
C TYR A 369 8.73 12.85 0.73
N ASN A 370 9.49 11.82 1.14
CA ASN A 370 9.56 10.55 0.42
C ASN A 370 8.20 9.86 0.35
N ALA A 371 7.44 9.83 1.46
CA ALA A 371 6.10 9.24 1.48
C ALA A 371 5.14 9.95 0.51
N LEU A 372 5.19 11.30 0.47
CA LEU A 372 4.37 12.08 -0.44
C LEU A 372 4.80 11.89 -1.90
N MET A 373 6.11 11.75 -2.14
CA MET A 373 6.71 11.55 -3.45
C MET A 373 6.30 10.19 -4.05
N LEU A 374 6.36 9.12 -3.25
CA LEU A 374 5.85 7.81 -3.62
C LEU A 374 4.36 7.85 -3.97
N ARG A 375 3.55 8.55 -3.17
CA ARG A 375 2.11 8.73 -3.44
C ARG A 375 1.84 9.46 -4.77
N LYS A 376 2.62 10.50 -5.08
CA LYS A 376 2.55 11.20 -6.37
C LYS A 376 2.85 10.23 -7.51
N ASN A 377 3.94 9.47 -7.41
CA ASN A 377 4.35 8.51 -8.43
C ASN A 377 3.28 7.43 -8.67
N GLN A 378 2.67 6.90 -7.59
CA GLN A 378 1.56 5.95 -7.70
C GLN A 378 0.34 6.56 -8.41
N PHE A 379 0.00 7.83 -8.12
CA PHE A 379 -1.12 8.50 -8.76
C PHE A 379 -0.87 8.72 -10.27
N LEU A 380 0.36 9.10 -10.64
CA LEU A 380 0.75 9.32 -12.04
C LEU A 380 0.76 8.04 -12.88
N LYS A 381 0.90 6.85 -12.27
CA LYS A 381 0.72 5.57 -12.98
C LYS A 381 -0.69 5.39 -13.56
N GLY A 382 -1.70 6.13 -13.06
CA GLY A 382 -3.10 5.99 -13.47
C GLY A 382 -3.80 7.29 -13.91
N ALA A 383 -3.10 8.43 -13.91
CA ALA A 383 -3.65 9.75 -14.21
C ALA A 383 -2.65 10.61 -14.99
N THR A 384 -3.16 11.62 -15.70
CA THR A 384 -2.31 12.61 -16.38
C THR A 384 -1.82 13.68 -15.42
N LEU A 385 -0.69 14.30 -15.76
CA LEU A 385 -0.04 15.40 -15.00
C LEU A 385 -0.97 16.61 -14.80
N GLU A 386 -1.97 16.82 -15.67
CA GLU A 386 -2.90 17.96 -15.61
C GLU A 386 -3.99 17.87 -14.53
N ASN A 387 -4.00 16.81 -13.73
CA ASN A 387 -4.98 16.65 -12.66
C ASN A 387 -4.72 17.64 -11.51
N LYS A 388 -5.72 18.42 -11.10
CA LYS A 388 -5.63 19.39 -9.96
C LYS A 388 -5.08 18.78 -8.66
N ARG A 389 -5.24 17.47 -8.45
CA ARG A 389 -4.66 16.77 -7.30
C ARG A 389 -3.15 16.59 -7.42
N VAL A 390 -2.63 16.37 -8.62
CA VAL A 390 -1.18 16.28 -8.88
C VAL A 390 -0.53 17.63 -8.61
N THR A 391 -1.10 18.71 -9.14
CA THR A 391 -0.56 20.06 -8.91
C THR A 391 -0.56 20.43 -7.42
N GLN A 392 -1.55 19.96 -6.65
CA GLN A 392 -1.58 20.15 -5.20
C GLN A 392 -0.47 19.35 -4.50
N LEU A 393 -0.24 18.09 -4.89
CA LEU A 393 0.84 17.26 -4.37
C LEU A 393 2.22 17.85 -4.70
N GLU A 394 2.40 18.39 -5.91
CA GLU A 394 3.64 19.07 -6.32
C GLU A 394 3.91 20.32 -5.48
N SER A 395 2.89 21.13 -5.21
CA SER A 395 3.03 22.28 -4.32
C SER A 395 3.42 21.87 -2.90
N GLN A 396 2.84 20.79 -2.38
CA GLN A 396 3.20 20.24 -1.07
C GLN A 396 4.62 19.68 -1.03
N LEU A 397 5.05 18.97 -2.09
CA LEU A 397 6.42 18.46 -2.24
C LEU A 397 7.45 19.59 -2.30
N ALA A 398 7.16 20.66 -3.05
CA ALA A 398 8.03 21.83 -3.13
C ALA A 398 8.16 22.52 -1.76
N ALA A 399 7.06 22.69 -1.04
CA ALA A 399 7.09 23.25 0.31
C ALA A 399 7.87 22.37 1.30
N LEU A 400 7.70 21.04 1.24
CA LEU A 400 8.46 20.10 2.06
C LEU A 400 9.96 20.13 1.72
N LYS A 401 10.32 20.16 0.44
CA LYS A 401 11.70 20.29 -0.03
C LYS A 401 12.36 21.55 0.54
N GLU A 402 11.68 22.69 0.48
CA GLU A 402 12.18 23.95 1.06
C GLU A 402 12.32 23.86 2.58
N ASN A 403 11.37 23.23 3.27
CA ASN A 403 11.45 23.00 4.71
C ASN A 403 12.65 22.12 5.09
N VAL A 404 12.93 21.07 4.30
CA VAL A 404 14.13 20.22 4.49
C VAL A 404 15.39 21.08 4.32
N LEU A 405 15.50 21.85 3.25
CA LEU A 405 16.66 22.72 2.99
C LEU A 405 16.88 23.75 4.11
N SER A 406 15.81 24.39 4.59
CA SER A 406 15.87 25.35 5.70
C SER A 406 16.33 24.70 7.01
N ASN A 407 15.86 23.48 7.30
CA ASN A 407 16.30 22.74 8.49
C ASN A 407 17.77 22.30 8.38
N LEU A 408 18.22 21.86 7.21
CA LEU A 408 19.62 21.54 6.96
C LEU A 408 20.52 22.78 7.09
N ASP A 409 20.06 23.97 6.69
CA ASP A 409 20.78 25.23 6.88
C ASP A 409 20.92 25.61 8.35
N ARG A 410 19.84 25.48 9.13
CA ARG A 410 19.89 25.73 10.58
C ARG A 410 20.84 24.76 11.25
N LEU A 411 20.76 23.47 10.92
CA LEU A 411 21.67 22.45 11.44
C LEU A 411 23.13 22.77 11.09
N ARG A 412 23.40 23.12 9.83
CA ARG A 412 24.72 23.57 9.39
C ARG A 412 25.20 24.78 10.18
N ALA A 413 24.36 25.79 10.40
CA ALA A 413 24.72 26.97 11.19
C ALA A 413 25.10 26.60 12.63
N THR A 414 24.34 25.71 13.27
CA THR A 414 24.66 25.20 14.62
C THR A 414 25.98 24.45 14.65
N LEU A 415 26.25 23.61 13.66
CA LEU A 415 27.52 22.88 13.56
C LEU A 415 28.71 23.83 13.29
N LEU A 416 28.53 24.88 12.48
CA LEU A 416 29.55 25.90 12.25
C LEU A 416 29.91 26.67 13.53
N ILE A 417 28.92 26.96 14.40
CA ILE A 417 29.15 27.57 15.71
C ILE A 417 29.98 26.61 16.59
N LYS A 418 29.56 25.34 16.70
CA LYS A 418 30.30 24.31 17.46
C LYS A 418 31.74 24.18 16.97
N ARG A 419 31.95 24.12 15.66
CA ARG A 419 33.28 24.08 15.05
C ARG A 419 34.11 25.30 15.44
N GLY A 420 33.53 26.49 15.35
CA GLY A 420 34.21 27.74 15.71
C GLY A 420 34.64 27.78 17.18
N ASP A 421 33.83 27.22 18.08
CA ASP A 421 34.16 27.15 19.50
C ASP A 421 35.25 26.11 19.80
N LEU A 422 35.21 24.94 19.15
CA LEU A 422 36.27 23.92 19.24
C LEU A 422 37.61 24.47 18.71
N ALA A 423 37.61 25.17 17.57
CA ALA A 423 38.81 25.79 17.01
C ALA A 423 39.44 26.83 17.95
N LYS A 424 38.61 27.64 18.65
CA LYS A 424 39.09 28.56 19.68
C LYS A 424 39.70 27.82 20.88
N GLN A 425 39.09 26.72 21.31
CA GLN A 425 39.60 25.89 22.42
C GLN A 425 40.94 25.24 22.06
N GLN A 426 41.08 24.71 20.84
CA GLN A 426 42.35 24.17 20.33
C GLN A 426 43.45 25.24 20.27
N SER A 427 43.14 26.43 19.76
CA SER A 427 44.11 27.53 19.67
C SER A 427 44.62 27.96 21.05
N ARG A 428 43.73 28.00 22.06
CA ARG A 428 44.10 28.29 23.45
C ARG A 428 44.99 27.18 24.05
N LEU A 429 44.68 25.91 23.77
CA LEU A 429 45.49 24.79 24.25
C LEU A 429 46.87 24.75 23.59
N SER A 430 46.95 24.97 22.27
CA SER A 430 48.20 25.03 21.53
C SER A 430 49.11 26.15 22.04
N GLY A 431 48.55 27.33 22.35
CA GLY A 431 49.31 28.42 22.96
C GLY A 431 49.90 28.02 24.32
N LYS A 432 49.12 27.33 25.16
CA LYS A 432 49.59 26.81 26.46
C LYS A 432 50.69 25.75 26.31
N ILE A 433 50.54 24.81 25.37
CA ILE A 433 51.53 23.77 25.08
C ILE A 433 52.84 24.39 24.57
N SER A 434 52.78 25.39 23.69
CA SER A 434 53.98 26.07 23.18
C SER A 434 54.71 26.95 24.20
N GLY A 435 54.04 27.32 25.31
CA GLY A 435 54.61 28.13 26.38
C GLY A 435 55.33 27.31 27.47
N VAL A 436 55.15 25.98 27.49
CA VAL A 436 55.80 25.08 28.45
C VAL A 436 57.34 25.09 28.33
N PRO A 437 57.97 25.14 27.13
CA PRO A 437 59.43 25.14 27.00
C PRO A 437 60.13 26.42 27.47
N THR A 438 59.38 27.47 27.82
CA THR A 438 59.93 28.79 28.22
C THR A 438 59.87 29.06 29.72
N GLN A 439 59.39 28.12 30.55
CA GLN A 439 59.29 28.28 32.00
C GLN A 439 60.24 27.37 32.82
N GLU A 440 61.16 26.67 32.16
CA GLU A 440 62.41 26.21 32.81
C GLU A 440 63.50 27.29 32.65
#